data_AF-A0A0K1PT29-F1
#
_entry.id   AF-A0A0K1PT29-F1
#
_cell.length_a   1.000
_cell.length_b   1.000
_cell.length_c   1.000
_cell.angle_alpha   90.00
_cell.angle_beta   90.00
_cell.angle_gamma   90.00
#
_symmetry.space_group_name_H-M   'P 1'
#
loop_
_entity.id
_entity.type
_entity.pdbx_description
1 polymer ?
#
loop_
_entity_poly.entity_id
_entity_poly.type
_entity_poly.pdbx_seq_one_letter_code
_entity_poly.pdbx_strand_id
1 'polypeptide(L)'
;MFEDVDAKGVQKVPRDAEDRLVLYAIWARSEICELPAASAWGILHERYPQEPRFLLLHVYEDVLSPGDAGFAPSAFLEKVQRVLDAAGGHLHPEVRDLLALAEDELHQLAERDAARLDLIRARVGSRTGDAGAAKKRLTRLSSDVVREFHERTTGGKRIGGDASGTGGDWKAAVDAAKGPKAPYSATAKVTVGSLVEHPKFGVGVVTAIEPGRAHILFESGARKLVVG
;
A
#
# COMPACT_ATOMS: atom_id res chain seq x y z
N MET A 1 17.05 8.90 -8.01
CA MET A 1 16.11 8.00 -7.28
C MET A 1 16.57 6.57 -7.56
N PHE A 2 16.75 5.72 -6.54
CA PHE A 2 17.33 4.37 -6.67
C PHE A 2 18.78 4.30 -7.23
N GLU A 3 19.62 5.31 -6.96
CA GLU A 3 21.02 5.35 -7.43
C GLU A 3 21.90 4.25 -6.80
N ASP A 4 21.43 3.67 -5.70
CA ASP A 4 22.04 2.57 -4.97
C ASP A 4 21.70 1.18 -5.54
N VAL A 5 20.76 1.07 -6.47
CA VAL A 5 20.35 -0.21 -7.07
C VAL A 5 21.22 -0.51 -8.29
N ASP A 6 21.96 -1.62 -8.27
CA ASP A 6 22.77 -2.05 -9.43
C ASP A 6 21.88 -2.56 -10.56
N ALA A 7 21.57 -1.66 -11.50
CA ALA A 7 20.77 -1.91 -12.69
C ALA A 7 21.21 -3.16 -13.50
N LYS A 8 22.49 -3.52 -13.50
CA LYS A 8 23.00 -4.68 -14.26
C LYS A 8 22.63 -6.02 -13.63
N GLY A 9 22.38 -6.05 -12.32
CA GLY A 9 21.97 -7.25 -11.58
C GLY A 9 20.47 -7.50 -11.57
N VAL A 10 19.64 -6.53 -11.97
CA VAL A 10 18.17 -6.57 -11.84
C VAL A 10 17.50 -6.86 -13.19
N GLN A 11 18.01 -7.82 -13.96
CA GLN A 11 17.33 -8.26 -15.19
C GLN A 11 16.01 -8.99 -14.86
N LYS A 12 15.97 -9.73 -13.75
CA LYS A 12 14.78 -10.46 -13.28
C LYS A 12 14.47 -10.10 -11.84
N VAL A 13 13.26 -9.62 -11.61
CA VAL A 13 12.73 -9.36 -10.26
C VAL A 13 11.82 -10.53 -9.89
N PRO A 14 12.29 -11.51 -9.08
CA PRO A 14 11.46 -12.63 -8.69
C PRO A 14 10.31 -12.19 -7.78
N ARG A 15 9.28 -13.02 -7.65
CA ARG A 15 8.07 -12.70 -6.85
C ARG A 15 8.36 -12.49 -5.37
N ASP A 16 9.48 -12.98 -4.86
CA ASP A 16 9.94 -12.83 -3.47
C ASP A 16 11.00 -11.72 -3.30
N ALA A 17 11.33 -10.98 -4.37
CA ALA A 17 12.29 -9.88 -4.34
C ALA A 17 11.94 -8.83 -3.29
N GLU A 18 12.94 -8.10 -2.79
CA GLU A 18 12.70 -6.98 -1.87
C GLU A 18 11.77 -5.92 -2.49
N ASP A 19 10.93 -5.29 -1.67
CA ASP A 19 9.99 -4.28 -2.16
C ASP A 19 10.70 -3.13 -2.88
N ARG A 20 11.91 -2.78 -2.45
CA ARG A 20 12.75 -1.77 -3.10
C ARG A 20 13.06 -2.13 -4.56
N LEU A 21 13.34 -3.40 -4.84
CA LEU A 21 13.60 -3.89 -6.20
C LEU A 21 12.32 -3.91 -7.04
N VAL A 22 11.17 -4.23 -6.42
CA VAL A 22 9.87 -4.18 -7.11
C VAL A 22 9.51 -2.73 -7.47
N LEU A 23 9.72 -1.78 -6.55
CA LEU A 23 9.52 -0.35 -6.81
C LEU A 23 10.49 0.19 -7.87
N TYR A 24 11.75 -0.27 -7.86
CA TYR A 24 12.72 0.07 -8.90
C TYR A 24 12.26 -0.41 -10.28
N ALA A 25 11.73 -1.63 -10.40
CA ALA A 25 11.22 -2.15 -11.68
C ALA A 25 10.05 -1.31 -12.22
N ILE A 26 9.17 -0.83 -11.33
CA ILE A 26 8.10 0.11 -11.70
C ILE A 26 8.69 1.44 -12.19
N TRP A 27 9.64 2.00 -11.43
CA TRP A 27 10.29 3.27 -11.75
C TRP A 27 11.05 3.23 -13.09
N ALA A 28 11.79 2.15 -13.33
CA ALA A 28 12.57 1.93 -14.55
C ALA A 28 11.70 1.53 -15.76
N ARG A 29 10.38 1.37 -15.57
CA ARG A 29 9.37 1.13 -16.62
C ARG A 29 9.76 0.09 -17.66
N SER A 30 10.26 -1.07 -17.23
CA SER A 30 10.71 -2.17 -18.10
C SER A 30 11.85 -1.86 -19.09
N GLU A 31 12.42 -0.65 -19.12
CA GLU A 31 13.54 -0.32 -20.01
C GLU A 31 14.82 -1.06 -19.62
N ILE A 32 14.93 -1.44 -18.34
CA ILE A 32 16.12 -2.08 -17.75
C ILE A 32 15.77 -3.45 -17.11
N CYS A 33 14.51 -3.68 -16.73
CA CYS A 33 14.05 -4.89 -16.04
C CYS A 33 13.02 -5.66 -16.89
N GLU A 34 13.12 -7.00 -16.93
CA GLU A 34 12.16 -7.85 -17.67
C GLU A 34 10.79 -7.98 -16.98
N LEU A 35 10.56 -7.32 -15.84
CA LEU A 35 9.29 -7.36 -15.12
C LEU A 35 8.38 -6.22 -15.60
N PRO A 36 7.21 -6.51 -16.21
CA PRO A 36 6.24 -5.48 -16.58
C PRO A 36 5.72 -4.74 -15.35
N ALA A 37 5.44 -3.43 -15.51
CA ALA A 37 4.94 -2.59 -14.42
C ALA A 37 3.64 -3.14 -13.80
N ALA A 38 2.72 -3.68 -14.62
CA ALA A 38 1.51 -4.34 -14.14
C ALA A 38 1.80 -5.49 -13.17
N SER A 39 2.75 -6.37 -13.54
CA SER A 39 3.19 -7.50 -12.70
C SER A 39 3.83 -7.01 -11.40
N ALA A 40 4.63 -5.93 -11.45
CA ALA A 40 5.26 -5.36 -10.27
C ALA A 40 4.23 -4.76 -9.29
N TRP A 41 3.24 -4.01 -9.78
CA TRP A 41 2.12 -3.55 -8.94
C TRP A 41 1.28 -4.70 -8.40
N GLY A 42 1.08 -5.76 -9.20
CA GLY A 42 0.43 -6.99 -8.76
C GLY A 42 1.12 -7.62 -7.55
N ILE A 43 2.46 -7.75 -7.59
CA ILE A 43 3.26 -8.24 -6.45
C ILE A 43 3.05 -7.36 -5.21
N LEU A 44 3.09 -6.03 -5.35
CA LEU A 44 2.89 -5.12 -4.22
C LEU A 44 1.47 -5.23 -3.64
N HIS A 45 0.44 -5.34 -4.49
CA HIS A 45 -0.93 -5.53 -4.03
C HIS A 45 -1.13 -6.87 -3.30
N GLU A 46 -0.54 -7.96 -3.79
CA GLU A 46 -0.60 -9.27 -3.11
C GLU A 46 0.04 -9.21 -1.72
N ARG A 47 1.15 -8.46 -1.58
CA ARG A 47 1.87 -8.30 -0.30
C ARG A 47 1.17 -7.33 0.65
N TYR A 48 0.50 -6.32 0.11
CA TYR A 48 -0.09 -5.20 0.85
C TYR A 48 -1.54 -4.94 0.41
N PRO A 49 -2.47 -5.90 0.62
CA PRO A 49 -3.86 -5.78 0.17
C PRO A 49 -4.61 -4.62 0.84
N GLN A 50 -4.13 -4.15 1.98
CA GLN A 50 -4.66 -2.98 2.71
C GLN A 50 -4.29 -1.63 2.06
N GLU A 51 -3.37 -1.61 1.09
CA GLU A 51 -3.00 -0.41 0.37
C GLU A 51 -3.75 -0.36 -0.98
N PRO A 52 -4.94 0.28 -1.04
CA PRO A 52 -5.79 0.26 -2.22
C PRO A 52 -5.14 0.94 -3.43
N ARG A 53 -4.15 1.82 -3.23
CA ARG A 53 -3.41 2.47 -4.32
C ARG A 53 -2.65 1.47 -5.18
N PHE A 54 -2.18 0.35 -4.62
CA PHE A 54 -1.49 -0.68 -5.41
C PHE A 54 -2.41 -1.41 -6.36
N LEU A 55 -3.63 -1.77 -5.93
CA LEU A 55 -4.62 -2.35 -6.83
C LEU A 55 -5.03 -1.33 -7.91
N LEU A 56 -5.22 -0.06 -7.53
CA LEU A 56 -5.56 0.99 -8.47
C LEU A 56 -4.49 1.15 -9.57
N LEU A 57 -3.21 1.18 -9.18
CA LEU A 57 -2.10 1.34 -10.12
C LEU A 57 -1.82 0.07 -10.94
N HIS A 58 -2.08 -1.11 -10.39
CA HIS A 58 -2.11 -2.35 -11.18
C HIS A 58 -3.18 -2.27 -12.28
N VAL A 59 -4.41 -1.88 -11.93
CA VAL A 59 -5.51 -1.70 -12.91
C VAL A 59 -5.14 -0.64 -13.95
N TYR A 60 -4.48 0.44 -13.55
CA TYR A 60 -4.01 1.46 -14.46
C TYR A 60 -3.04 0.91 -15.52
N GLU A 61 -2.05 0.11 -15.12
CA GLU A 61 -1.11 -0.49 -16.07
C GLU A 61 -1.79 -1.52 -16.98
N ASP A 62 -2.77 -2.29 -16.48
CA ASP A 62 -3.57 -3.21 -17.30
C ASP A 62 -4.36 -2.47 -18.39
N VAL A 63 -4.85 -1.26 -18.12
CA VAL A 63 -5.54 -0.42 -19.12
C VAL A 63 -4.55 0.11 -20.16
N LEU A 64 -3.34 0.51 -19.74
CA LEU A 64 -2.35 1.08 -20.66
C LEU A 64 -1.71 0.04 -21.58
N SER A 65 -1.48 -1.16 -21.06
CA SER A 65 -0.79 -2.24 -21.76
C SER A 65 -1.48 -3.56 -21.43
N PRO A 66 -2.68 -3.79 -21.98
CA PRO A 66 -3.35 -5.06 -21.81
C PRO A 66 -2.43 -6.17 -22.31
N GLY A 67 -2.22 -7.22 -21.50
CA GLY A 67 -1.38 -8.35 -21.88
C GLY A 67 -1.95 -9.11 -23.08
N ASP A 68 -1.38 -10.28 -23.40
CA ASP A 68 -1.76 -11.06 -24.59
C ASP A 68 -3.25 -11.43 -24.66
N ALA A 69 -3.92 -11.52 -23.51
CA ALA A 69 -5.35 -11.80 -23.42
C ALA A 69 -6.26 -10.60 -23.79
N GLY A 70 -5.68 -9.41 -23.99
CA GLY A 70 -6.41 -8.18 -24.27
C GLY A 70 -7.10 -7.59 -23.04
N PHE A 71 -7.85 -6.51 -23.27
CA PHE A 71 -8.65 -5.86 -22.24
C PHE A 71 -9.94 -6.65 -21.96
N ALA A 72 -10.22 -6.92 -20.68
CA ALA A 72 -11.41 -7.64 -20.24
C ALA A 72 -12.29 -6.74 -19.35
N PRO A 73 -13.38 -6.15 -19.89
CA PRO A 73 -14.20 -5.18 -19.16
C PRO A 73 -14.74 -5.70 -17.82
N SER A 74 -15.22 -6.94 -17.76
CA SER A 74 -15.77 -7.53 -16.54
C SER A 74 -14.73 -7.61 -15.42
N ALA A 75 -13.50 -8.01 -15.76
CA ALA A 75 -12.39 -8.12 -14.82
C ALA A 75 -11.90 -6.73 -14.37
N PHE A 76 -11.84 -5.77 -15.29
CA PHE A 76 -11.55 -4.37 -15.00
C PHE A 76 -12.56 -3.79 -13.98
N LEU A 77 -13.86 -3.91 -14.26
CA LEU A 77 -14.91 -3.38 -13.39
C LEU A 77 -14.92 -4.07 -12.01
N GLU A 78 -14.60 -5.36 -11.96
CA GLU A 78 -14.44 -6.07 -10.68
C GLU A 78 -13.27 -5.52 -9.85
N LYS A 79 -12.10 -5.31 -10.46
CA LYS A 79 -10.95 -4.72 -9.76
C LYS A 79 -11.25 -3.29 -9.31
N VAL A 80 -11.90 -2.47 -10.15
CA VAL A 80 -12.32 -1.09 -9.80
C VAL A 80 -13.27 -1.09 -8.60
N GLN A 81 -14.24 -2.00 -8.56
CA GLN A 81 -15.14 -2.13 -7.42
C GLN A 81 -14.36 -2.45 -6.13
N ARG A 82 -13.41 -3.40 -6.19
CA ARG A 82 -12.55 -3.74 -5.04
C ARG A 82 -11.73 -2.55 -4.54
N VAL A 83 -11.20 -1.73 -5.45
CA VAL A 83 -10.52 -0.48 -5.08
C VAL A 83 -11.46 0.44 -4.30
N LEU A 84 -12.68 0.66 -4.79
CA LEU A 84 -13.66 1.53 -4.14
C LEU A 84 -14.06 1.02 -2.75
N ASP A 85 -14.22 -0.28 -2.60
CA ASP A 85 -14.59 -0.91 -1.34
C ASP A 85 -13.47 -0.81 -0.30
N ALA A 86 -12.21 -0.98 -0.71
CA ALA A 86 -11.05 -0.84 0.17
C ALA A 86 -10.70 0.61 0.51
N ALA A 87 -10.98 1.55 -0.40
CA ALA A 87 -10.55 2.95 -0.30
C ALA A 87 -11.44 3.86 0.56
N GLY A 88 -12.62 3.41 1.00
CA GLY A 88 -13.51 4.22 1.84
C GLY A 88 -13.89 5.60 1.24
N GLY A 89 -13.78 5.77 -0.07
CA GLY A 89 -14.11 7.00 -0.80
C GLY A 89 -12.93 7.91 -1.18
N HIS A 90 -11.74 7.76 -0.59
CA HIS A 90 -10.63 8.70 -0.82
C HIS A 90 -9.97 8.58 -2.21
N LEU A 91 -10.26 7.52 -2.97
CA LEU A 91 -9.74 7.31 -4.35
C LEU A 91 -10.81 7.54 -5.43
N HIS A 92 -11.94 8.17 -5.11
CA HIS A 92 -12.98 8.47 -6.10
C HIS A 92 -12.48 9.29 -7.31
N PRO A 93 -11.62 10.32 -7.15
CA PRO A 93 -11.04 11.02 -8.30
C PRO A 93 -10.21 10.12 -9.22
N GLU A 94 -9.37 9.27 -8.65
CA GLU A 94 -8.47 8.38 -9.38
C GLU A 94 -9.25 7.25 -10.08
N VAL A 95 -10.31 6.76 -9.46
CA VAL A 95 -11.22 5.80 -10.10
C VAL A 95 -11.96 6.45 -11.27
N ARG A 96 -12.41 7.71 -11.16
CA ARG A 96 -12.98 8.43 -12.32
C ARG A 96 -11.96 8.56 -13.46
N ASP A 97 -10.70 8.79 -13.13
CA ASP A 97 -9.62 8.85 -14.12
C ASP A 97 -9.41 7.50 -14.81
N LEU A 98 -9.47 6.38 -14.07
CA LEU A 98 -9.44 5.03 -14.65
C LEU A 98 -10.60 4.79 -15.61
N LEU A 99 -11.82 5.16 -15.22
CA LEU A 99 -13.00 5.01 -16.08
C LEU A 99 -12.87 5.86 -17.36
N ALA A 100 -12.37 7.10 -17.24
CA ALA A 100 -12.14 7.97 -18.39
C ALA A 100 -11.11 7.39 -19.38
N LEU A 101 -10.11 6.65 -18.90
CA LEU A 101 -9.13 5.98 -19.76
C LEU A 101 -9.70 4.74 -20.44
N ALA A 102 -10.54 3.99 -19.74
CA ALA A 102 -11.14 2.76 -20.26
C ALA A 102 -12.44 3.01 -21.04
N GLU A 103 -12.91 4.26 -21.16
CA GLU A 103 -14.24 4.59 -21.68
C GLU A 103 -14.51 3.91 -23.03
N ASP A 104 -13.55 3.99 -23.97
CA ASP A 104 -13.64 3.37 -25.30
C ASP A 104 -13.96 1.87 -25.25
N GLU A 105 -13.40 1.15 -24.29
CA GLU A 105 -13.61 -0.29 -24.09
C GLU A 105 -14.89 -0.63 -23.31
N LEU A 106 -15.60 0.36 -22.79
CA LEU A 106 -16.79 0.21 -21.94
C LEU A 106 -18.12 0.49 -22.67
N HIS A 107 -18.11 0.70 -24.00
CA HIS A 107 -19.31 1.08 -24.76
C HIS A 107 -20.26 -0.08 -25.11
N GLN A 108 -19.83 -1.35 -24.99
CA GLN A 108 -20.63 -2.53 -25.35
C GLN A 108 -20.56 -3.62 -24.29
N LEU A 109 -21.07 -3.31 -23.10
CA LEU A 109 -21.06 -4.23 -21.97
C LEU A 109 -22.28 -5.15 -21.98
N ALA A 110 -22.08 -6.39 -21.50
CA ALA A 110 -23.19 -7.24 -21.10
C ALA A 110 -24.02 -6.56 -19.99
N GLU A 111 -25.31 -6.85 -19.91
CA GLU A 111 -26.27 -6.18 -18.99
C GLU A 111 -25.76 -6.11 -17.55
N ARG A 112 -25.17 -7.20 -17.05
CA ARG A 112 -24.59 -7.27 -15.70
C ARG A 112 -23.44 -6.27 -15.50
N ASP A 113 -22.57 -6.14 -16.49
CA ASP A 113 -21.40 -5.25 -16.42
C ASP A 113 -21.81 -3.79 -16.65
N ALA A 114 -22.81 -3.53 -17.49
CA ALA A 114 -23.41 -2.21 -17.64
C ALA A 114 -24.00 -1.72 -16.30
N ALA A 115 -24.80 -2.57 -15.63
CA ALA A 115 -25.36 -2.24 -14.32
C ALA A 115 -24.26 -2.00 -13.26
N ARG A 116 -23.17 -2.78 -13.30
CA ARG A 116 -22.01 -2.57 -12.43
C ARG A 116 -21.32 -1.23 -12.71
N LEU A 117 -21.11 -0.89 -13.98
CA LEU A 117 -20.52 0.39 -14.38
C LEU A 117 -21.39 1.57 -13.90
N ASP A 118 -22.71 1.46 -14.01
CA ASP A 118 -23.64 2.50 -13.55
C ASP A 118 -23.56 2.71 -12.03
N LEU A 119 -23.48 1.63 -11.25
CA LEU A 119 -23.29 1.71 -9.79
C LEU A 119 -21.96 2.37 -9.43
N ILE A 120 -20.88 2.01 -10.13
CA ILE A 120 -19.56 2.63 -9.95
C ILE A 120 -19.65 4.13 -10.25
N ARG A 121 -20.20 4.52 -11.41
CA ARG A 121 -20.36 5.92 -11.82
C ARG A 121 -21.24 6.72 -10.85
N ALA A 122 -22.29 6.12 -10.31
CA ALA A 122 -23.12 6.75 -9.29
C ALA A 122 -22.32 7.04 -8.00
N ARG A 123 -21.41 6.14 -7.61
CA ARG A 123 -20.59 6.28 -6.41
C ARG A 123 -19.47 7.31 -6.55
N VAL A 124 -18.79 7.34 -7.70
CA VAL A 124 -17.63 8.22 -7.92
C VAL A 124 -17.98 9.56 -8.57
N GLY A 125 -19.19 9.67 -9.14
CA GLY A 125 -19.66 10.81 -9.92
C GLY A 125 -19.59 10.54 -11.42
N SER A 126 -20.61 11.01 -12.16
CA SER A 126 -20.87 10.67 -13.57
C SER A 126 -19.98 11.37 -14.60
N ARG A 127 -19.16 12.34 -14.19
CA ARG A 127 -18.32 13.11 -15.13
C ARG A 127 -16.97 12.43 -15.29
N THR A 128 -16.85 11.55 -16.28
CA THR A 128 -15.56 11.12 -16.80
C THR A 128 -14.88 12.33 -17.45
N GLY A 129 -13.64 12.58 -17.06
CA GLY A 129 -12.85 13.71 -17.57
C GLY A 129 -12.21 13.38 -18.91
N ASP A 130 -11.42 14.32 -19.43
CA ASP A 130 -10.55 14.07 -20.59
C ASP A 130 -9.55 12.94 -20.30
N ALA A 131 -9.51 11.92 -21.18
CA ALA A 131 -8.66 10.74 -21.04
C ALA A 131 -7.16 11.11 -21.01
N GLY A 132 -6.74 12.09 -21.82
CA GLY A 132 -5.35 12.56 -21.82
C GLY A 132 -4.93 13.18 -20.48
N ALA A 133 -5.81 13.99 -19.88
CA ALA A 133 -5.60 14.57 -18.56
C ALA A 133 -5.65 13.52 -17.45
N ALA A 134 -6.56 12.54 -17.55
CA ALA A 134 -6.63 11.40 -16.63
C ALA A 134 -5.34 10.58 -16.64
N LYS A 135 -4.80 10.26 -17.83
CA LYS A 135 -3.51 9.57 -17.98
C LYS A 135 -2.39 10.32 -17.26
N LYS A 136 -2.32 11.64 -17.45
CA LYS A 136 -1.29 12.47 -16.80
C LYS A 136 -1.40 12.45 -15.28
N ARG A 137 -2.62 12.54 -14.73
CA ARG A 137 -2.86 12.47 -13.28
C ARG A 137 -2.49 11.11 -12.70
N LEU A 138 -2.90 10.02 -13.33
CA LEU A 138 -2.57 8.67 -12.88
C LEU A 138 -1.07 8.34 -13.01
N THR A 139 -0.41 8.82 -14.07
CA THR A 139 1.06 8.74 -14.18
C THR A 139 1.77 9.47 -13.05
N ARG A 140 1.28 10.66 -12.70
CA ARG A 140 1.81 11.43 -11.58
C ARG A 140 1.59 10.72 -10.26
N LEU A 141 0.38 10.19 -10.02
CA LEU A 141 0.07 9.38 -8.84
C LEU A 141 1.01 8.18 -8.73
N SER A 142 1.22 7.45 -9.83
CA SER A 142 2.17 6.32 -9.88
C SER A 142 3.56 6.75 -9.42
N SER A 143 4.07 7.87 -9.97
CA SER A 143 5.38 8.42 -9.62
C SER A 143 5.46 8.86 -8.15
N ASP A 144 4.40 9.48 -7.63
CA ASP A 144 4.31 9.94 -6.25
C ASP A 144 4.28 8.76 -5.26
N VAL A 145 3.52 7.71 -5.57
CA VAL A 145 3.45 6.46 -4.80
C VAL A 145 4.81 5.76 -4.80
N VAL A 146 5.44 5.60 -5.96
CA VAL A 146 6.78 4.99 -6.05
C VAL A 146 7.80 5.76 -5.20
N ARG A 147 7.76 7.09 -5.25
CA ARG A 147 8.63 7.94 -4.43
C ARG A 147 8.37 7.79 -2.93
N GLU A 148 7.11 7.85 -2.51
CA GLU A 148 6.72 7.65 -1.10
C GLU A 148 7.27 6.33 -0.56
N PHE A 149 7.10 5.25 -1.33
CA PHE A 149 7.54 3.92 -0.89
C PHE A 149 9.03 3.68 -1.10
N HIS A 150 9.68 4.36 -2.03
CA HIS A 150 11.14 4.38 -2.15
C HIS A 150 11.79 4.90 -0.85
N GLU A 151 11.28 6.01 -0.33
CA GLU A 151 11.78 6.59 0.92
C GLU A 151 11.61 5.61 2.09
N ARG A 152 10.45 4.96 2.18
CA ARG A 152 10.13 3.95 3.22
C ARG A 152 10.96 2.67 3.13
N THR A 153 11.46 2.32 1.95
CA THR A 153 12.23 1.08 1.71
C THR A 153 13.74 1.31 1.69
N THR A 154 14.20 2.56 1.86
CA THR A 154 15.63 2.89 1.83
C THR A 154 16.38 2.23 2.98
N GLY A 155 17.49 1.55 2.70
CA GLY A 155 18.24 0.78 3.71
C GLY A 155 17.67 -0.62 3.99
N GLY A 156 17.01 -1.24 3.00
CA GLY A 156 16.53 -2.64 3.09
C GLY A 156 15.23 -2.83 3.86
N LYS A 157 14.51 -1.73 4.14
CA LYS A 157 13.23 -1.75 4.84
C LYS A 157 12.11 -2.20 3.90
N ARG A 158 11.09 -2.85 4.45
CA ARG A 158 9.88 -3.22 3.68
C ARG A 158 8.91 -2.06 3.64
N ILE A 159 8.04 -2.02 2.63
CA ILE A 159 7.01 -0.99 2.48
C ILE A 159 6.13 -0.90 3.74
N GLY A 160 5.70 -2.04 4.28
CA GLY A 160 4.98 -2.11 5.55
C GLY A 160 5.89 -2.17 6.79
N GLY A 161 7.20 -2.20 6.60
CA GLY A 161 8.19 -2.37 7.64
C GLY A 161 8.99 -1.10 7.86
N ASP A 162 8.47 -0.20 8.68
CA ASP A 162 9.35 0.71 9.40
C ASP A 162 8.92 0.88 10.86
N ALA A 163 9.73 0.31 11.76
CA ALA A 163 9.80 0.64 13.17
C ALA A 163 8.56 0.40 14.07
N SER A 164 7.77 -0.63 13.77
CA SER A 164 6.89 -1.28 14.74
C SER A 164 7.23 -2.77 14.79
N GLY A 165 8.21 -3.13 15.61
CA GLY A 165 8.28 -4.50 16.09
C GLY A 165 6.92 -4.88 16.67
N THR A 166 6.43 -6.05 16.26
CA THR A 166 5.19 -6.70 16.71
C THR A 166 3.88 -6.03 16.26
N GLY A 167 3.40 -6.39 15.07
CA GLY A 167 2.03 -6.90 14.95
C GLY A 167 1.94 -8.32 15.52
N GLY A 168 2.58 -8.56 16.66
CA GLY A 168 2.31 -9.71 17.49
C GLY A 168 0.97 -9.39 18.11
N ASP A 169 0.02 -10.30 17.95
CA ASP A 169 -1.31 -10.27 18.54
C ASP A 169 -1.25 -9.55 19.91
N TRP A 170 -1.67 -8.27 19.98
CA TRP A 170 -1.49 -7.43 21.18
C TRP A 170 -2.04 -8.15 22.41
N LYS A 171 -3.11 -8.92 22.20
CA LYS A 171 -3.72 -9.80 23.20
C LYS A 171 -2.75 -10.86 23.71
N ALA A 172 -2.09 -11.60 22.82
CA ALA A 172 -1.06 -12.57 23.20
C ALA A 172 0.15 -11.91 23.87
N ALA A 173 0.52 -10.70 23.44
CA ALA A 173 1.62 -9.95 24.01
C ALA A 173 1.32 -9.45 25.44
N VAL A 174 0.09 -9.02 25.70
CA VAL A 174 -0.41 -8.64 27.04
C VAL A 174 -0.55 -9.87 27.93
N ASP A 175 -1.05 -10.99 27.42
CA ASP A 175 -1.21 -12.23 28.17
C ASP A 175 0.15 -12.87 28.54
N ALA A 176 1.17 -12.70 27.69
CA ALA A 176 2.53 -13.17 27.95
C ALA A 176 3.35 -12.21 28.85
N ALA A 177 2.90 -10.97 29.02
CA ALA A 177 3.59 -9.97 29.81
C ALA A 177 3.52 -10.31 31.30
N LYS A 178 4.65 -10.24 31.99
CA LYS A 178 4.75 -10.53 33.43
C LYS A 178 5.11 -9.24 34.16
N GLY A 179 4.22 -8.76 35.02
CA GLY A 179 4.51 -7.64 35.93
C GLY A 179 3.29 -6.77 36.24
N PRO A 180 3.40 -5.86 37.23
CA PRO A 180 2.37 -4.89 37.53
C PRO A 180 2.22 -3.88 36.38
N LYS A 181 0.98 -3.42 36.13
CA LYS A 181 0.70 -2.33 35.20
C LYS A 181 1.30 -1.04 35.76
N ALA A 182 2.35 -0.52 35.11
CA ALA A 182 2.97 0.73 35.51
C ALA A 182 2.38 1.90 34.71
N PRO A 183 2.02 3.03 35.34
CA PRO A 183 1.64 4.22 34.60
C PRO A 183 2.83 4.73 33.77
N TYR A 184 2.57 5.12 32.53
CA TYR A 184 3.57 5.72 31.67
C TYR A 184 4.11 7.03 32.28
N SER A 185 5.43 7.14 32.38
CA SER A 185 6.13 8.40 32.66
C SER A 185 7.37 8.51 31.76
N ALA A 186 7.69 9.73 31.32
CA ALA A 186 8.86 10.00 30.49
C ALA A 186 10.19 9.67 31.21
N THR A 187 10.19 9.66 32.55
CA THR A 187 11.34 9.29 33.39
C THR A 187 11.24 7.87 33.94
N ALA A 188 10.27 7.07 33.46
CA ALA A 188 10.10 5.70 33.94
C ALA A 188 11.19 4.80 33.34
N LYS A 189 11.84 4.03 34.21
CA LYS A 189 12.69 2.92 33.79
C LYS A 189 11.80 1.73 33.42
N VAL A 190 11.58 1.54 32.12
CA VAL A 190 10.85 0.40 31.58
C VAL A 190 11.81 -0.69 31.12
N THR A 191 11.36 -1.95 31.17
CA THR A 191 12.09 -3.11 30.62
C THR A 191 11.24 -3.78 29.53
N VAL A 192 11.90 -4.44 28.58
CA VAL A 192 11.21 -5.22 27.54
C VAL A 192 10.35 -6.30 28.20
N GLY A 193 9.08 -6.39 27.78
CA GLY A 193 8.06 -7.27 28.35
C GLY A 193 7.22 -6.67 29.48
N SER A 194 7.49 -5.43 29.91
CA SER A 194 6.68 -4.73 30.92
C SER A 194 5.36 -4.20 30.36
N LEU A 195 4.33 -4.17 31.20
CA LEU A 195 3.04 -3.52 30.91
C LEU A 195 3.06 -2.04 31.30
N VAL A 196 2.68 -1.19 30.35
CA VAL A 196 2.64 0.26 30.51
C VAL A 196 1.23 0.75 30.21
N GLU A 197 0.68 1.57 31.11
CA GLU A 197 -0.61 2.21 30.93
C GLU A 197 -0.43 3.68 30.52
N HIS A 198 -0.90 4.04 29.33
CA HIS A 198 -0.82 5.39 28.79
C HIS A 198 -2.21 6.05 28.75
N PRO A 199 -2.39 7.27 29.28
CA PRO A 199 -3.70 7.93 29.36
C PRO A 199 -4.45 8.05 28.03
N LYS A 200 -3.70 8.19 26.92
CA LYS A 200 -4.25 8.33 25.56
C LYS A 200 -4.36 7.02 24.77
N PHE A 201 -3.55 6.01 25.10
CA PHE A 201 -3.37 4.81 24.25
C PHE A 201 -3.75 3.51 24.96
N GLY A 202 -4.16 3.59 26.23
CA GLY A 202 -4.51 2.43 27.04
C GLY A 202 -3.29 1.61 27.44
N VAL A 203 -3.50 0.31 27.58
CA VAL A 203 -2.46 -0.64 28.01
C VAL A 203 -1.62 -1.08 26.82
N GLY A 204 -0.30 -1.01 26.96
CA GLY A 204 0.65 -1.51 25.98
C GLY A 204 1.78 -2.31 26.61
N VAL A 205 2.46 -3.11 25.78
CA VAL A 205 3.62 -3.90 26.18
C VAL A 205 4.89 -3.34 25.56
N VAL A 206 5.97 -3.24 26.33
CA VAL A 206 7.28 -2.80 25.82
C VAL A 206 7.90 -3.91 24.99
N THR A 207 8.16 -3.67 23.71
CA THR A 207 8.68 -4.69 22.77
C THR A 207 10.15 -4.48 22.44
N ALA A 208 10.65 -3.25 22.54
CA ALA A 208 12.07 -2.92 22.39
C ALA A 208 12.42 -1.62 23.13
N ILE A 209 13.70 -1.44 23.45
CA ILE A 209 14.22 -0.22 24.09
C ILE A 209 15.41 0.29 23.27
N GLU A 210 15.37 1.58 22.94
CA GLU A 210 16.45 2.37 22.36
C GLU A 210 16.95 3.38 23.42
N PRO A 211 18.16 3.95 23.30
CA PRO A 211 18.61 5.02 24.20
C PRO A 211 17.62 6.20 24.23
N GLY A 212 16.96 6.42 25.38
CA GLY A 212 15.98 7.50 25.58
C GLY A 212 14.58 7.23 25.00
N ARG A 213 14.30 6.05 24.44
CA ARG A 213 13.00 5.72 23.82
C ARG A 213 12.64 4.25 24.00
N ALA A 214 11.36 3.96 24.18
CA ALA A 214 10.83 2.60 24.18
C ALA A 214 9.81 2.42 23.05
N HIS A 215 9.83 1.24 22.45
CA HIS A 215 8.81 0.76 21.53
C HIS A 215 7.76 0.03 22.37
N ILE A 216 6.53 0.50 22.30
CA ILE A 216 5.41 -0.02 23.08
C ILE A 216 4.29 -0.40 22.11
N LEU A 217 3.87 -1.66 22.16
CA LEU A 217 2.72 -2.17 21.42
C LEU A 217 1.43 -1.90 22.20
N PHE A 218 0.58 -1.02 21.68
CA PHE A 218 -0.77 -0.79 22.19
C PHE A 218 -1.82 -1.53 21.35
N GLU A 219 -3.06 -1.62 21.85
CA GLU A 219 -4.20 -2.13 21.08
C GLU A 219 -4.39 -1.35 19.77
N SER A 220 -4.16 -0.02 19.83
CA SER A 220 -4.19 0.86 18.66
C SER A 220 -2.98 0.74 17.71
N GLY A 221 -2.03 -0.15 18.01
CA GLY A 221 -0.79 -0.35 17.27
C GLY A 221 0.48 0.03 18.05
N ALA A 222 1.64 -0.28 17.48
CA ALA A 222 2.92 0.01 18.13
C ALA A 222 3.31 1.49 18.00
N ARG A 223 3.89 2.05 19.07
CA ARG A 223 4.35 3.44 19.16
C ARG A 223 5.71 3.52 19.82
N LYS A 224 6.50 4.51 19.41
CA LYS A 224 7.72 4.89 20.12
C LYS A 224 7.43 6.02 21.09
N LEU A 225 7.71 5.81 22.37
CA LEU A 225 7.53 6.80 23.43
C LEU A 225 8.89 7.10 24.09
N VAL A 226 9.01 8.30 24.66
CA VAL A 226 10.23 8.72 25.37
C VAL A 226 10.24 8.08 26.75
N VAL A 227 11.34 7.43 27.11
CA VAL A 227 11.57 6.82 28.42
C VAL A 227 13.04 6.96 28.77
N GLY A 228 13.38 7.17 30.05
CA GLY A 228 14.76 7.32 30.50
C GLY A 228 14.88 8.42 31.54
#